data_AF-A0A0J6XPI0-F1
#
_entry.id   AF-A0A0J6XPI0-F1
#
_cell.length_a   1.000
_cell.length_b   1.000
_cell.length_c   1.000
_cell.angle_alpha   90.00
_cell.angle_beta   90.00
_cell.angle_gamma   90.00
#
_symmetry.space_group_name_H-M   'P 1'
#
loop_
_entity.id
_entity.type
_entity.pdbx_description
1 polymer ?
#
loop_
_entity_poly.entity_id
_entity_poly.type
_entity_poly.pdbx_seq_one_letter_code
_entity_poly.pdbx_strand_id
1 'polypeptide(L)'
;MNQDRHRQAEDFLQPDERLIAVCACEPGPGVPSPPEDLLAPQEPAALGRRLEEKLPRPLQQFFKARAHEERRDQAADRLPDPAAGPGMEGGWQSEAGRFLIGRAGARGSGADLLVVTDRRWFALADVSPVWQSTPVMKQYWEVPRSAVTVVRAQASLLQGRMDIEFADFSWVAVEALTPAEAAPFAASAARYR
;
A
#
# COMPACT_ATOMS: atom_id res chain seq x y z
N MET A 1 6.92 -12.56 12.43
CA MET A 1 6.91 -11.68 11.24
C MET A 1 6.00 -12.18 10.13
N ASN A 2 6.19 -13.38 9.54
CA ASN A 2 5.28 -13.85 8.49
C ASN A 2 3.91 -14.35 9.03
N GLN A 3 3.90 -15.01 10.20
CA GLN A 3 2.65 -15.44 10.87
C GLN A 3 1.75 -14.29 11.31
N ASP A 4 2.33 -13.16 11.72
CA ASP A 4 1.55 -11.99 12.15
C ASP A 4 0.80 -11.35 10.97
N ARG A 5 1.41 -11.35 9.78
CA ARG A 5 0.81 -10.84 8.54
C ARG A 5 -0.33 -11.73 8.04
N HIS A 6 -0.15 -13.05 8.13
CA HIS A 6 -1.21 -14.00 7.83
C HIS A 6 -2.42 -13.78 8.74
N ARG A 7 -2.20 -13.66 10.05
CA ARG A 7 -3.26 -13.40 11.02
C ARG A 7 -3.97 -12.06 10.75
N GLN A 8 -3.21 -11.01 10.45
CA GLN A 8 -3.77 -9.70 10.07
C GLN A 8 -4.64 -9.77 8.82
N ALA A 9 -4.27 -10.58 7.83
CA ALA A 9 -5.07 -10.78 6.63
C ALA A 9 -6.33 -11.63 6.90
N GLU A 10 -6.23 -12.63 7.77
CA GLU A 10 -7.34 -13.52 8.16
C GLU A 10 -8.52 -12.75 8.75
N ASP A 11 -8.26 -11.69 9.52
CA ASP A 11 -9.31 -10.84 10.11
C ASP A 11 -10.18 -10.12 9.06
N PHE A 12 -9.74 -10.04 7.80
CA PHE A 12 -10.45 -9.39 6.69
C PHE A 12 -11.10 -10.38 5.70
N LEU A 13 -10.96 -11.68 5.96
CA LEU A 13 -11.57 -12.71 5.13
C LEU A 13 -13.10 -12.73 5.32
N GLN A 14 -13.81 -12.90 4.22
CA GLN A 14 -15.22 -13.24 4.23
C GLN A 14 -15.42 -14.70 4.68
N PRO A 15 -16.63 -15.07 5.15
CA PRO A 15 -16.95 -16.47 5.41
C PRO A 15 -16.65 -17.35 4.18
N ASP A 16 -16.04 -18.50 4.42
CA ASP A 16 -15.60 -19.49 3.43
C ASP A 16 -14.52 -19.03 2.44
N GLU A 17 -13.95 -17.83 2.64
CA GLU A 17 -12.84 -17.33 1.84
C GLU A 17 -11.51 -17.94 2.30
N ARG A 18 -10.67 -18.37 1.35
CA ARG A 18 -9.38 -18.98 1.63
C ARG A 18 -8.24 -18.05 1.27
N LEU A 19 -7.39 -17.75 2.25
CA LEU A 19 -6.14 -17.05 2.02
C LEU A 19 -5.20 -17.91 1.17
N ILE A 20 -4.70 -17.35 0.05
CA ILE A 20 -3.75 -18.03 -0.84
C ILE A 20 -2.33 -17.51 -0.62
N ALA A 21 -2.16 -16.19 -0.56
CA ALA A 21 -0.87 -15.56 -0.37
C ALA A 21 -1.02 -14.19 0.27
N VAL A 22 -0.01 -13.79 1.05
CA VAL A 22 0.15 -12.43 1.55
C VAL A 22 1.59 -11.99 1.34
N CYS A 23 1.79 -10.72 1.00
CA CYS A 23 3.11 -10.10 0.91
C CYS A 23 3.06 -8.72 1.53
N ALA A 24 4.05 -8.40 2.36
CA ALA A 24 4.26 -7.01 2.79
C ALA A 24 4.95 -6.25 1.65
N CYS A 25 4.38 -5.13 1.21
CA CYS A 25 4.91 -4.39 0.07
C CYS A 25 4.78 -2.86 0.20
N GLU A 26 5.69 -2.18 -0.48
CA GLU A 26 5.66 -0.74 -0.68
C GLU A 26 5.61 -0.40 -2.17
N PRO A 27 5.26 0.84 -2.55
CA PRO A 27 5.29 1.24 -3.96
C PRO A 27 6.74 1.21 -4.44
N GLY A 28 6.96 0.62 -5.61
CA GLY A 28 8.30 0.54 -6.19
C GLY A 28 8.86 1.90 -6.60
N PRO A 29 10.15 1.97 -6.95
CA PRO A 29 10.79 3.17 -7.47
C PRO A 29 10.07 3.66 -8.74
N GLY A 30 9.93 4.98 -8.86
CA GLY A 30 9.27 5.60 -10.01
C GLY A 30 7.74 5.57 -9.99
N VAL A 31 7.11 5.03 -8.93
CA VAL A 31 5.65 5.13 -8.74
C VAL A 31 5.27 6.58 -8.40
N PRO A 32 4.37 7.22 -9.17
CA PRO A 32 3.95 8.58 -8.87
C PRO A 32 3.05 8.64 -7.63
N SER A 33 3.13 9.77 -6.91
CA SER A 33 2.15 10.08 -5.87
C SER A 33 0.88 10.67 -6.50
N PRO A 34 -0.33 10.24 -6.09
CA PRO A 34 -1.57 10.81 -6.59
C PRO A 34 -1.68 12.30 -6.23
N PRO A 35 -2.22 13.15 -7.14
CA PRO A 35 -2.45 14.55 -6.86
C PRO A 35 -3.45 14.73 -5.71
N GLU A 36 -3.25 15.77 -4.90
CA GLU A 36 -4.03 16.00 -3.66
C GLU A 36 -5.53 16.15 -3.93
N ASP A 37 -5.92 16.68 -5.09
CA ASP A 37 -7.33 16.86 -5.49
C ASP A 37 -8.10 15.53 -5.67
N LEU A 38 -7.38 14.41 -5.84
CA LEU A 38 -7.98 13.07 -5.93
C LEU A 38 -8.07 12.38 -4.58
N LEU A 39 -7.47 12.96 -3.53
CA LEU A 39 -7.48 12.38 -2.20
C LEU A 39 -8.68 12.89 -1.41
N ALA A 40 -9.33 11.98 -0.67
CA ALA A 40 -10.38 12.38 0.25
C ALA A 40 -9.83 13.42 1.26
N PRO A 41 -10.59 14.51 1.52
CA PRO A 41 -10.23 15.48 2.53
C PRO A 41 -9.88 14.78 3.84
N GLN A 42 -8.82 15.25 4.51
CA GLN A 42 -8.45 14.68 5.80
C GLN A 42 -9.60 14.91 6.77
N GLU A 43 -10.35 13.88 7.13
CA GLU A 43 -11.16 13.93 8.34
C GLU A 43 -10.16 13.94 9.50
N PRO A 44 -10.02 15.06 10.24
CA PRO A 44 -9.26 15.01 11.47
C PRO A 44 -9.98 14.01 12.37
N ALA A 45 -9.31 12.92 12.75
CA ALA A 45 -9.83 11.98 13.72
C ALA A 45 -10.39 12.80 14.90
N ALA A 46 -11.65 12.57 15.27
CA ALA A 46 -12.37 13.43 16.22
C ALA A 46 -11.62 13.65 17.55
N LEU A 47 -10.74 12.70 17.92
CA LEU A 47 -9.80 12.79 19.03
C LEU A 47 -8.61 13.72 18.76
N GLY A 48 -7.99 13.64 17.58
CA GLY A 48 -6.90 14.53 17.16
C GLY A 48 -7.36 15.98 17.10
N ARG A 49 -8.58 16.23 16.63
CA ARG A 49 -9.18 17.57 16.62
C ARG A 49 -9.37 18.15 18.03
N ARG A 50 -9.85 17.33 18.98
CA ARG A 50 -10.01 17.71 20.40
C ARG A 50 -8.68 17.94 21.12
N LEU A 51 -7.61 17.23 20.72
CA LEU A 51 -6.27 17.41 21.25
C LEU A 51 -5.60 18.67 20.68
N GLU A 52 -5.70 18.88 19.36
CA GLU A 52 -5.18 20.08 18.71
C GLU A 52 -5.87 21.35 19.21
N GLU A 53 -7.20 21.35 19.34
CA GLU A 53 -7.96 22.51 19.86
C GLU A 53 -7.58 22.87 21.31
N LYS A 54 -7.05 21.91 22.08
CA LYS A 54 -6.58 22.12 23.46
C LYS A 54 -5.08 22.44 23.55
N LEU A 55 -4.33 22.33 22.45
CA LEU A 55 -2.90 22.64 22.44
C LEU A 55 -2.66 24.14 22.24
N PRO A 56 -1.70 24.75 22.96
CA PRO A 56 -1.21 26.10 22.67
C PRO A 56 -0.79 26.25 21.20
N ARG A 57 -1.07 27.41 20.58
CA ARG A 57 -0.78 27.71 19.17
C ARG A 57 0.62 27.30 18.67
N PRO A 58 1.72 27.46 19.45
CA PRO A 58 3.05 27.04 19.01
C PRO A 58 3.16 25.52 18.79
N LEU A 59 2.47 24.73 19.62
CA LEU A 59 2.49 23.27 19.52
C LEU A 59 1.62 22.78 18.35
N GLN A 60 0.49 23.44 18.07
CA GLN A 60 -0.30 23.15 16.86
C GLN A 60 0.52 23.37 15.58
N GLN A 61 1.31 24.44 15.52
CA GLN A 61 2.21 24.72 14.40
C GLN A 61 3.31 23.67 14.27
N PHE A 62 3.85 23.20 15.39
CA PHE A 62 4.87 22.15 15.43
C PHE A 62 4.35 20.80 14.90
N PHE A 63 3.16 20.36 15.32
CA PHE A 63 2.57 19.11 14.81
C PHE A 63 2.23 19.18 13.31
N LYS A 64 1.75 20.33 12.83
CA LYS A 64 1.52 20.55 11.39
C LYS A 64 2.82 20.56 10.59
N ALA A 65 3.88 21.17 11.12
CA ALA A 65 5.19 21.19 10.47
C ALA A 65 5.79 19.78 10.37
N ARG A 66 5.69 18.98 11.44
CA ARG A 66 6.21 17.61 11.48
C ARG A 66 5.47 16.66 10.53
N ALA A 67 4.14 16.77 10.45
CA ALA A 67 3.35 15.99 9.48
C ALA A 67 3.72 16.34 8.02
N HIS A 68 4.09 17.60 7.75
CA HIS A 68 4.60 18.03 6.44
C HIS A 68 6.03 17.53 6.18
N GLU A 69 6.89 17.54 7.21
CA GLU A 69 8.28 17.09 7.13
C GLU A 69 8.37 15.57 6.91
N GLU A 70 7.61 14.77 7.65
CA GLU A 70 7.53 13.30 7.47
C GLU A 70 7.03 12.92 6.07
N ARG A 71 6.08 13.69 5.51
CA ARG A 71 5.63 13.52 4.12
C ARG A 71 6.72 13.91 3.12
N ARG A 72 7.52 14.93 3.43
CA ARG A 72 8.60 15.41 2.56
C ARG A 72 9.77 14.43 2.57
N ASP A 73 10.10 13.85 3.71
CA ASP A 73 11.18 12.86 3.85
C ASP A 73 10.82 11.55 3.13
N GLN A 74 9.57 11.08 3.24
CA GLN A 74 9.10 9.92 2.46
C GLN A 74 9.11 10.15 0.94
N ALA A 75 9.01 11.41 0.49
CA ALA A 75 9.08 11.79 -0.92
C ALA A 75 10.51 12.09 -1.38
N ALA A 76 11.38 12.58 -0.49
CA ALA A 76 12.73 13.05 -0.79
C ALA A 76 13.79 11.93 -0.80
N ASP A 77 13.58 10.84 -0.06
CA ASP A 77 14.53 9.70 -0.04
C ASP A 77 14.39 8.74 -1.23
N ARG A 78 13.43 8.98 -2.12
CA ARG A 78 13.21 8.18 -3.34
C ARG A 78 13.79 8.89 -4.55
N LEU A 79 15.11 9.01 -4.64
CA LEU A 79 15.71 9.22 -5.95
C LEU A 79 15.41 7.98 -6.81
N PRO A 80 14.68 8.12 -7.92
CA PRO A 80 14.43 6.99 -8.79
C PRO A 80 15.77 6.51 -9.34
N ASP A 81 16.11 5.25 -9.11
CA ASP A 81 17.15 4.60 -9.89
C ASP A 81 16.65 4.58 -11.35
N PRO A 82 17.29 5.29 -12.29
CA PRO A 82 16.87 5.30 -13.69
C PRO A 82 16.92 3.90 -14.32
N ALA A 83 17.67 2.95 -13.72
CA ALA A 83 17.68 1.55 -14.15
C ALA A 83 16.44 0.75 -13.72
N ALA A 84 15.62 1.27 -12.79
CA ALA A 84 14.40 0.61 -12.35
C ALA A 84 13.24 0.76 -13.35
N GLY A 85 13.35 1.65 -14.34
CA GLY A 85 12.28 1.90 -15.32
C GLY A 85 11.05 2.61 -14.72
N PRO A 86 9.96 2.76 -15.49
CA PRO A 86 8.72 3.36 -14.98
C PRO A 86 8.19 2.56 -13.77
N GLY A 87 7.51 3.24 -12.84
CA GLY A 87 6.86 2.56 -11.70
C GLY A 87 5.36 2.31 -11.91
N MET A 88 4.78 2.91 -12.95
CA MET A 88 3.35 2.76 -13.27
C MET A 88 3.12 3.07 -14.76
N GLU A 89 2.15 2.37 -15.34
CA GLU A 89 1.53 2.72 -16.62
C GLU A 89 0.01 2.77 -16.47
N GLY A 90 -0.62 3.69 -17.21
CA GLY A 90 -2.03 4.04 -17.03
C GLY A 90 -2.20 5.42 -16.41
N GLY A 91 -3.43 5.95 -16.47
CA GLY A 91 -3.80 7.21 -15.83
C GLY A 91 -4.37 7.02 -14.43
N TRP A 92 -4.64 8.10 -13.71
CA TRP A 92 -5.28 8.05 -12.39
C TRP A 92 -6.68 7.41 -12.39
N GLN A 93 -7.32 7.37 -13.56
CA GLN A 93 -8.62 6.73 -13.79
C GLN A 93 -8.52 5.23 -14.10
N SER A 94 -7.32 4.66 -14.19
CA SER A 94 -7.11 3.23 -14.40
C SER A 94 -7.14 2.47 -13.07
N GLU A 95 -7.15 1.14 -13.13
CA GLU A 95 -7.08 0.29 -11.94
C GLU A 95 -5.77 0.51 -11.14
N ALA A 96 -4.63 0.65 -11.82
CA ALA A 96 -3.37 1.05 -11.19
C ALA A 96 -3.47 2.41 -10.48
N GLY A 97 -4.11 3.40 -11.13
CA GLY A 97 -4.37 4.71 -10.52
C GLY A 97 -5.26 4.62 -9.27
N ARG A 98 -6.36 3.87 -9.34
CA ARG A 98 -7.28 3.64 -8.22
C ARG A 98 -6.60 2.94 -7.05
N PHE A 99 -5.75 1.96 -7.32
CA PHE A 99 -4.95 1.28 -6.30
C PHE A 99 -4.08 2.28 -5.51
N LEU A 100 -3.34 3.15 -6.20
CA LEU A 100 -2.48 4.16 -5.57
C LEU A 100 -3.26 5.25 -4.84
N ILE A 101 -4.38 5.69 -5.40
CA ILE A 101 -5.28 6.65 -4.74
C ILE A 101 -5.82 6.04 -3.43
N GLY A 102 -6.25 4.78 -3.48
CA GLY A 102 -6.70 4.03 -2.30
C GLY A 102 -5.61 3.96 -1.23
N ARG A 103 -4.40 3.57 -1.62
CA ARG A 103 -3.23 3.51 -0.72
C ARG A 103 -2.94 4.86 -0.06
N ALA A 104 -2.83 5.91 -0.86
CA ALA A 104 -2.58 7.27 -0.36
C ALA A 104 -3.72 7.77 0.55
N GLY A 105 -4.97 7.45 0.21
CA GLY A 105 -6.15 7.75 1.03
C GLY A 105 -6.21 6.95 2.34
N ALA A 106 -5.59 5.77 2.39
CA ALA A 106 -5.49 4.96 3.61
C ALA A 106 -4.64 5.65 4.67
N ARG A 107 -3.63 6.43 4.25
CA ARG A 107 -2.69 7.17 5.11
C ARG A 107 -1.95 6.24 6.08
N GLY A 108 -1.50 5.09 5.57
CA GLY A 108 -0.73 4.14 6.35
C GLY A 108 0.63 4.69 6.75
N SER A 109 1.12 4.25 7.91
CA SER A 109 2.41 4.65 8.48
C SER A 109 3.56 3.69 8.15
N GLY A 110 3.27 2.58 7.47
CA GLY A 110 4.25 1.53 7.16
C GLY A 110 4.03 0.80 5.84
N ALA A 111 4.63 -0.39 5.72
CA ALA A 111 4.42 -1.27 4.58
C ALA A 111 2.97 -1.77 4.53
N ASP A 112 2.45 -1.90 3.32
CA ASP A 112 1.10 -2.44 3.12
C ASP A 112 1.15 -3.96 3.08
N LEU A 113 0.00 -4.59 3.29
CA LEU A 113 -0.18 -6.00 2.96
C LEU A 113 -0.97 -6.11 1.66
N LEU A 114 -0.38 -6.76 0.67
CA LEU A 114 -1.08 -7.21 -0.53
C LEU A 114 -1.51 -8.67 -0.32
N VAL A 115 -2.82 -8.91 -0.45
CA VAL A 115 -3.44 -10.19 -0.13
C VAL A 115 -4.15 -10.76 -1.34
N VAL A 116 -3.96 -12.06 -1.54
CA VAL A 116 -4.67 -12.86 -2.53
C VAL A 116 -5.46 -13.94 -1.82
N THR A 117 -6.76 -13.97 -2.06
CA THR A 117 -7.66 -15.05 -1.62
C THR A 117 -8.21 -15.78 -2.81
N ASP A 118 -8.85 -16.93 -2.65
CA ASP A 118 -9.51 -17.67 -3.72
C ASP A 118 -10.56 -16.86 -4.52
N ARG A 119 -11.07 -15.74 -3.97
CA ARG A 119 -12.13 -14.93 -4.58
C ARG A 119 -11.71 -13.55 -5.07
N ARG A 120 -10.78 -12.89 -4.38
CA ARG A 120 -10.46 -11.47 -4.62
C ARG A 120 -9.01 -11.14 -4.29
N TRP A 121 -8.65 -9.94 -4.69
CA TRP A 121 -7.48 -9.24 -4.20
C TRP A 121 -7.92 -8.16 -3.24
N PHE A 122 -7.17 -7.95 -2.18
CA PHE A 122 -7.34 -6.77 -1.35
C PHE A 122 -6.00 -6.31 -0.78
N ALA A 123 -5.95 -5.05 -0.40
CA ALA A 123 -4.77 -4.47 0.22
C ALA A 123 -5.11 -3.74 1.52
N LEU A 124 -4.23 -3.91 2.50
CA LEU A 124 -4.35 -3.36 3.83
C LEU A 124 -3.19 -2.39 4.08
N ALA A 125 -3.48 -1.28 4.73
CA ALA A 125 -2.47 -0.35 5.24
C ALA A 125 -2.52 -0.35 6.77
N ASP A 126 -1.36 -0.30 7.42
CA ASP A 126 -1.30 -0.06 8.87
C ASP A 126 -1.52 1.42 9.14
N VAL A 127 -2.65 1.75 9.77
CA VAL A 127 -3.02 3.12 10.14
C VAL A 127 -2.79 3.41 11.63
N SER A 128 -2.01 2.55 12.30
CA SER A 128 -1.64 2.76 13.68
C SER A 128 -0.80 4.04 13.85
N PRO A 129 -1.08 4.84 14.90
CA PRO A 129 -0.17 5.90 15.31
C PRO A 129 1.21 5.32 15.64
N VAL A 130 2.28 6.06 15.34
CA VAL A 130 3.68 5.61 15.51
C VAL A 130 4.02 5.15 16.94
N TRP A 131 3.28 5.62 17.95
CA TRP A 131 3.45 5.22 19.36
C TRP A 131 2.71 3.93 19.74
N GLN A 132 1.83 3.40 18.88
CA GLN A 132 1.05 2.20 19.13
C GLN A 132 1.82 0.97 18.62
N SER A 133 2.02 -0.03 19.48
CA SER A 133 2.77 -1.24 19.14
C SER A 133 1.93 -2.30 18.40
N THR A 134 0.61 -2.28 18.58
CA THR A 134 -0.30 -3.20 17.88
C THR A 134 -0.85 -2.51 16.62
N PRO A 135 -0.54 -3.04 15.43
CA PRO A 135 -0.97 -2.43 14.17
C PRO A 135 -2.48 -2.46 14.04
N VAL A 136 -3.04 -1.41 13.44
CA VAL A 136 -4.46 -1.29 13.13
C VAL A 136 -4.57 -1.30 11.63
N MET A 137 -4.97 -2.43 11.06
CA MET A 137 -5.06 -2.57 9.62
C MET A 137 -6.34 -1.92 9.11
N LYS A 138 -6.24 -1.21 7.98
CA LYS A 138 -7.36 -0.67 7.23
C LYS A 138 -7.31 -1.19 5.80
N GLN A 139 -8.38 -1.86 5.36
CA GLN A 139 -8.54 -2.20 3.96
C GLN A 139 -8.79 -0.93 3.14
N TYR A 140 -7.98 -0.72 2.11
CA TYR A 140 -8.08 0.48 1.25
C TYR A 140 -8.39 0.16 -0.20
N TRP A 141 -8.23 -1.10 -0.60
CA TRP A 141 -8.42 -1.55 -1.96
C TRP A 141 -8.93 -2.99 -1.98
N GLU A 142 -9.85 -3.26 -2.89
CA GLU A 142 -10.42 -4.57 -3.13
C GLU A 142 -10.88 -4.66 -4.58
N VAL A 143 -10.55 -5.76 -5.25
CA VAL A 143 -11.01 -6.05 -6.61
C VAL A 143 -11.24 -7.56 -6.80
N PRO A 144 -12.13 -7.96 -7.73
CA PRO A 144 -12.28 -9.37 -8.06
C PRO A 144 -10.98 -9.96 -8.61
N ARG A 145 -10.80 -11.27 -8.48
CA ARG A 145 -9.66 -12.02 -9.04
C ARG A 145 -9.35 -11.70 -10.50
N SER A 146 -10.38 -11.50 -11.31
CA SER A 146 -10.27 -11.22 -12.74
C SER A 146 -9.73 -9.83 -13.06
N ALA A 147 -9.71 -8.89 -12.09
CA ALA A 147 -9.20 -7.53 -12.31
C ALA A 147 -7.67 -7.47 -12.37
N VAL A 148 -6.96 -8.46 -11.79
CA VAL A 148 -5.50 -8.56 -11.86
C VAL A 148 -5.12 -9.61 -12.90
N THR A 149 -4.48 -9.15 -13.97
CA THR A 149 -4.08 -9.96 -15.13
C THR A 149 -2.78 -10.72 -14.89
N VAL A 150 -1.78 -10.11 -14.26
CA VAL A 150 -0.52 -10.80 -13.98
C VAL A 150 0.11 -10.16 -12.75
N VAL A 151 0.78 -10.97 -11.93
CA VAL A 151 1.80 -10.47 -11.01
C VAL A 151 3.11 -11.10 -11.40
N ARG A 152 4.09 -10.28 -11.81
CA ARG A 152 5.42 -10.74 -12.22
C ARG A 152 6.44 -10.28 -11.22
N ALA A 153 7.09 -11.22 -10.54
CA ALA A 153 8.31 -10.91 -9.82
C ALA A 153 9.45 -10.71 -10.83
N GLN A 154 10.13 -9.57 -10.73
CA GLN A 154 11.30 -9.27 -11.55
C GLN A 154 12.51 -10.08 -11.06
N ALA A 155 13.38 -10.48 -11.98
CA ALA A 155 14.51 -11.37 -11.69
C ALA A 155 15.61 -10.75 -10.79
N SER A 156 15.51 -9.46 -10.48
CA SER A 156 16.37 -8.77 -9.52
C SER A 156 16.03 -9.22 -8.09
N LEU A 157 16.70 -10.28 -7.64
CA LEU A 157 16.55 -10.85 -6.29
C LEU A 157 16.89 -9.86 -5.16
N LEU A 158 17.61 -8.78 -5.47
CA LEU A 158 18.03 -7.78 -4.49
C LEU A 158 16.94 -6.73 -4.19
N GLN A 159 15.99 -6.52 -5.11
CA GLN A 159 14.98 -5.46 -4.98
C GLN A 159 13.56 -5.98 -4.70
N GLY A 160 13.27 -7.26 -4.91
CA GLY A 160 11.96 -7.81 -4.55
C GLY A 160 10.79 -7.21 -5.34
N ARG A 161 11.08 -6.57 -6.48
CA ARG A 161 10.10 -5.88 -7.29
C ARG A 161 9.11 -6.86 -7.92
N MET A 162 7.84 -6.48 -7.87
CA MET A 162 6.74 -7.15 -8.53
C MET A 162 5.94 -6.12 -9.34
N ASP A 163 5.65 -6.44 -10.58
CA ASP A 163 4.74 -5.63 -11.40
C ASP A 163 3.35 -6.28 -11.39
N ILE A 164 2.34 -5.51 -10.98
CA ILE A 164 0.93 -5.92 -10.95
C ILE A 164 0.26 -5.34 -12.20
N GLU A 165 -0.09 -6.20 -13.14
CA GLU A 165 -0.83 -5.86 -14.35
C GLU A 165 -2.32 -6.05 -14.12
N PHE A 166 -3.13 -5.07 -14.50
CA PHE A 166 -4.59 -5.08 -14.36
C PHE A 166 -5.29 -5.42 -15.68
N ALA A 167 -6.59 -5.71 -15.62
CA ALA A 167 -7.41 -6.08 -16.78
C ALA A 167 -7.59 -4.93 -17.79
N ASP A 168 -7.44 -3.68 -17.36
CA ASP A 168 -7.47 -2.49 -18.20
C ASP A 168 -6.11 -2.16 -18.84
N PHE A 169 -5.16 -3.09 -18.78
CA PHE A 169 -3.78 -2.98 -19.25
C PHE A 169 -2.91 -1.94 -18.51
N SER A 170 -3.44 -1.30 -17.46
CA SER A 170 -2.61 -0.52 -16.56
C SER A 170 -1.77 -1.44 -15.68
N TRP A 171 -0.67 -0.91 -15.14
CA TRP A 171 0.15 -1.66 -14.18
C TRP A 171 0.86 -0.76 -13.18
N VAL A 172 1.26 -1.36 -12.06
CA VAL A 172 2.00 -0.68 -10.99
C VAL A 172 3.10 -1.58 -10.44
N ALA A 173 4.26 -0.98 -10.18
CA ALA A 173 5.36 -1.62 -9.48
C ALA A 173 5.15 -1.56 -7.97
N VAL A 174 5.33 -2.69 -7.30
CA VAL A 174 5.44 -2.78 -5.85
C VAL A 174 6.72 -3.53 -5.49
N GLU A 175 7.31 -3.22 -4.35
CA GLU A 175 8.47 -3.92 -3.83
C GLU A 175 8.08 -4.70 -2.58
N ALA A 176 8.41 -6.00 -2.58
CA ALA A 176 8.27 -6.83 -1.40
C ALA A 176 9.28 -6.37 -0.34
N LEU A 177 8.81 -6.08 0.87
CA LEU A 177 9.67 -5.67 1.98
C LEU A 177 10.74 -6.73 2.30
N THR A 178 10.44 -7.99 1.99
CA THR A 178 11.41 -9.09 2.01
C THR A 178 11.56 -9.60 0.57
N PRO A 179 12.67 -9.28 -0.14
CA PRO A 179 12.81 -9.60 -1.56
C PRO A 179 12.59 -11.07 -1.93
N ALA A 180 12.95 -11.99 -1.04
CA ALA A 180 12.74 -13.43 -1.22
C ALA A 180 11.25 -13.85 -1.26
N GLU A 181 10.32 -13.01 -0.78
CA GLU A 181 8.88 -13.27 -0.78
C GLU A 181 8.22 -12.95 -2.13
N ALA A 182 8.86 -12.12 -2.97
CA ALA A 182 8.28 -11.63 -4.23
C ALA A 182 7.93 -12.76 -5.21
N ALA A 183 8.90 -13.62 -5.54
CA ALA A 183 8.69 -14.72 -6.48
C ALA A 183 7.70 -15.78 -5.97
N PRO A 184 7.78 -16.26 -4.71
CA PRO A 184 6.76 -17.15 -4.14
C PRO A 184 5.35 -16.57 -4.12
N PHE A 185 5.22 -15.27 -3.82
CA PHE A 185 3.93 -14.57 -3.83
C PHE A 185 3.35 -14.50 -5.24
N ALA A 186 4.12 -14.01 -6.22
CA ALA A 186 3.72 -13.94 -7.63
C ALA A 186 3.32 -15.32 -8.19
N ALA A 187 4.09 -16.36 -7.87
CA ALA A 187 3.79 -17.74 -8.28
C ALA A 187 2.49 -18.24 -7.65
N SER A 188 2.24 -17.96 -6.36
CA SER A 188 1.01 -18.36 -5.67
C SER A 188 -0.22 -17.63 -6.23
N ALA A 189 -0.08 -16.34 -6.56
CA ALA A 189 -1.12 -15.55 -7.20
C ALA A 189 -1.51 -16.08 -8.59
N ALA A 190 -0.53 -16.57 -9.36
CA ALA A 190 -0.78 -17.11 -10.70
C ALA A 190 -1.47 -18.49 -10.71
N ARG A 191 -1.30 -19.29 -9.65
CA ARG A 191 -1.76 -20.69 -9.59
C ARG A 191 -3.28 -20.88 -9.53
N TYR A 192 -4.04 -19.84 -9.22
CA TYR A 192 -5.48 -19.94 -8.95
C TYR A 192 -6.31 -18.98 -9.81
N ARG A 193 -5.97 -18.87 -11.10
CA ARG A 193 -6.78 -18.16 -12.09
C ARG A 193 -7.97 -18.96 -12.56
#